data_AF-A0A1F9XSI6-F1
#
_entry.id   AF-A0A1F9XSI6-F1
#
_cell.length_a   1.000
_cell.length_b   1.000
_cell.length_c   1.000
_cell.angle_alpha   90.00
_cell.angle_beta   90.00
_cell.angle_gamma   90.00
#
_symmetry.space_group_name_H-M   'P 1'
#
loop_
_entity.id
_entity.type
_entity.pdbx_description
1 polymer ?
#
loop_
_entity_poly.entity_id
_entity_poly.type
_entity_poly.pdbx_seq_one_letter_code
_entity_poly.pdbx_strand_id
1 'polypeptide(L)' 'MKDGKWVEPRYTNKEIFEKDYAKLDLSGTDVKCPGCKLTVTLTRKNAAGKTAGWCKQCNRPVTL' A
#
# COMPACT_ATOMS: atom_id res chain seq x y z
N MET A 1 -3.23 -15.17 5.14
CA MET A 1 -2.70 -13.85 4.79
C MET A 1 -2.61 -13.78 3.26
N LYS A 2 -3.15 -12.74 2.64
CA LYS A 2 -3.11 -12.60 1.17
C LYS A 2 -1.77 -12.03 0.73
N ASP A 3 -1.25 -12.49 -0.39
CA ASP A 3 -0.07 -11.89 -1.02
C ASP A 3 -0.47 -10.57 -1.67
N GLY A 4 0.23 -9.49 -1.30
CA GLY A 4 0.03 -8.18 -1.89
C GLY A 4 0.74 -8.04 -3.23
N LYS A 5 0.31 -7.06 -4.01
CA LYS A 5 0.89 -6.68 -5.30
C LYS A 5 1.50 -5.29 -5.20
N TRP A 6 2.48 -4.97 -6.04
CA TRP A 6 2.97 -3.60 -6.12
C TRP A 6 1.88 -2.68 -6.69
N VAL A 7 1.74 -1.48 -6.13
CA VAL A 7 0.84 -0.49 -6.74
C VAL A 7 1.46 0.02 -8.04
N GLU A 8 0.63 0.11 -9.07
CA GLU A 8 0.96 0.67 -10.37
C GLU A 8 0.09 1.91 -10.65
N PRO A 9 0.67 3.03 -11.11
CA PRO A 9 2.08 3.24 -11.47
C PRO A 9 3.01 3.27 -10.24
N ARG A 10 4.31 3.03 -10.47
CA ARG A 10 5.31 3.02 -9.38
C ARG A 10 5.50 4.44 -8.84
N TYR A 11 5.11 4.66 -7.59
CA TYR A 11 5.39 5.90 -6.87
C TYR A 11 6.89 5.99 -6.54
N THR A 12 7.48 7.16 -6.77
CA THR A 12 8.89 7.47 -6.50
C THR A 12 9.16 7.67 -5.00
N ASN A 13 8.19 8.20 -4.25
CA ASN A 13 8.29 8.46 -2.82
C ASN A 13 6.93 8.35 -2.11
N LYS A 14 6.99 8.21 -0.79
CA LYS A 14 5.83 8.03 0.09
C LYS A 14 4.86 9.22 0.02
N GLU A 15 5.35 10.43 -0.10
CA GLU A 15 4.50 11.64 -0.10
C GLU A 15 3.56 11.71 -1.30
N ILE A 16 4.03 11.32 -2.50
CA ILE A 16 3.16 11.26 -3.69
C ILE A 16 2.11 10.17 -3.51
N PHE A 17 2.51 9.01 -2.98
CA PHE A 17 1.58 7.94 -2.64
C PHE A 17 0.52 8.40 -1.63
N GLU A 18 0.91 9.12 -0.58
CA GLU A 18 -0.02 9.63 0.43
C GLU A 18 -0.95 10.72 -0.10
N LYS A 19 -0.53 11.49 -1.12
CA LYS A 19 -1.41 12.43 -1.82
C LYS A 19 -2.48 11.71 -2.66
N ASP A 20 -2.09 10.65 -3.36
CA ASP A 20 -3.01 9.88 -4.21
C ASP A 20 -3.97 9.00 -3.37
N TYR A 21 -3.44 8.40 -2.30
CA TYR A 21 -4.19 7.64 -1.31
C TYR A 21 -4.41 8.47 -0.02
N ALA A 22 -5.02 9.64 -0.18
CA ALA A 22 -5.22 10.60 0.92
C ALA A 22 -6.16 10.07 2.02
N LYS A 23 -7.09 9.16 1.70
CA LYS A 23 -8.04 8.65 2.70
C LYS A 23 -7.39 7.57 3.55
N LEU A 24 -7.67 7.60 4.84
CA LEU A 24 -7.32 6.53 5.78
C LEU A 24 -8.49 5.56 5.89
N ASP A 25 -8.18 4.27 5.77
CA ASP A 25 -9.11 3.17 5.99
C ASP A 25 -8.64 2.42 7.24
N LEU A 26 -9.38 2.61 8.34
CA LEU A 26 -9.06 2.02 9.66
C LEU A 26 -9.39 0.52 9.73
N SER A 27 -10.10 0.00 8.73
CA SER A 27 -10.32 -1.45 8.53
C SER A 27 -9.20 -2.10 7.72
N GLY A 28 -8.01 -1.48 7.73
CA GLY A 28 -6.88 -1.85 6.90
C GLY A 28 -6.57 -3.34 6.94
N THR A 29 -6.42 -3.93 5.75
CA THR A 29 -6.15 -5.36 5.59
C THR A 29 -4.66 -5.62 5.59
N ASP A 30 -4.20 -6.67 6.26
CA ASP A 30 -2.81 -7.10 6.24
C ASP A 30 -2.50 -7.99 5.04
N VAL A 31 -1.50 -7.60 4.25
CA VAL A 31 -0.99 -8.37 3.11
C VAL A 31 0.50 -8.61 3.22
N LYS A 32 1.03 -9.65 2.58
CA LYS A 32 2.47 -9.84 2.46
C LYS A 32 3.04 -8.98 1.34
N CYS A 33 4.10 -8.24 1.63
CA CYS A 33 4.86 -7.51 0.63
C CYS A 33 5.51 -8.50 -0.37
N PRO A 34 5.31 -8.33 -1.69
CA PRO A 34 5.87 -9.25 -2.68
C PRO A 34 7.41 -9.19 -2.76
N GLY A 35 8.06 -8.14 -2.25
CA GLY A 35 9.52 -8.03 -2.20
C GLY A 35 10.13 -8.66 -0.95
N CYS A 36 9.82 -8.11 0.22
CA CYS A 36 10.44 -8.52 1.49
C CYS A 36 9.67 -9.60 2.25
N LYS A 37 8.49 -10.03 1.78
CA LYS A 37 7.60 -11.00 2.43
C LYS A 37 7.09 -10.59 3.83
N LEU A 38 7.38 -9.37 4.27
CA LEU A 38 6.86 -8.79 5.51
C LEU A 38 5.40 -8.42 5.36
N THR A 39 4.69 -8.41 6.48
CA THR A 39 3.32 -7.94 6.57
C THR A 39 3.27 -6.42 6.38
N VAL A 40 2.38 -5.96 5.50
CA VAL A 40 2.09 -4.55 5.21
C VAL A 40 0.59 -4.35 5.38
N THR A 41 0.22 -3.45 6.27
CA THR A 41 -1.19 -3.10 6.51
C THR A 41 -1.64 -2.06 5.50
N LEU A 42 -2.71 -2.36 4.76
CA LEU A 42 -3.30 -1.50 3.74
C LEU A 42 -4.24 -0.47 4.38
N THR A 43 -3.69 0.58 4.98
CA THR A 43 -4.47 1.60 5.71
C THR A 43 -4.82 2.83 4.88
N ARG A 44 -4.40 2.90 3.62
CA ARG A 44 -4.60 4.06 2.75
C ARG A 44 -5.55 3.71 1.61
N LYS A 45 -6.43 4.63 1.23
CA LYS A 45 -7.44 4.44 0.18
C LYS A 45 -7.45 5.62 -0.78
N ASN A 46 -7.54 5.34 -2.07
CA ASN A 46 -7.64 6.39 -3.09
C ASN A 46 -9.10 6.75 -3.41
N ALA A 47 -9.30 7.75 -4.25
CA ALA A 47 -10.64 8.19 -4.69
C ALA A 47 -11.43 7.09 -5.43
N ALA A 48 -10.74 6.16 -6.09
CA ALA A 48 -11.33 5.01 -6.78
C ALA A 48 -11.70 3.85 -5.83
N GLY A 49 -11.48 4.01 -4.51
CA GLY A 49 -11.81 3.00 -3.51
C GLY A 49 -10.78 1.86 -3.39
N LYS A 50 -9.64 1.93 -4.09
CA LYS A 50 -8.55 0.98 -3.95
C LYS A 50 -7.80 1.23 -2.65
N THR A 51 -7.51 0.18 -1.90
CA THR A 51 -6.71 0.22 -0.66
C THR A 51 -5.27 -0.19 -0.91
N ALA A 52 -4.34 0.57 -0.37
CA ALA A 52 -2.91 0.33 -0.45
C ALA A 52 -2.23 0.63 0.90
N GLY A 53 -1.00 0.16 1.05
CA GLY A 53 -0.16 0.37 2.22
C GLY A 53 1.29 0.57 1.80
N TRP A 54 2.06 1.29 2.61
CA TRP A 54 3.46 1.55 2.31
C TRP A 54 4.36 0.52 2.98
N CYS A 55 5.13 -0.24 2.19
CA CYS A 55 6.18 -1.11 2.73
C CYS A 55 7.42 -0.28 3.07
N LYS A 56 7.74 -0.16 4.37
CA LYS A 56 8.95 0.56 4.83
C LYS A 56 10.25 -0.06 4.34
N GLN A 57 10.36 -1.39 4.34
CA GLN A 57 11.60 -2.09 3.97
C GLN A 57 11.89 -2.01 2.47
N CYS A 58 10.88 -2.15 1.62
CA CYS A 58 11.05 -2.02 0.17
C CYS A 58 10.90 -0.58 -0.34
N ASN A 59 10.57 0.36 0.57
CA ASN A 59 10.21 1.74 0.28
C ASN A 59 9.26 1.88 -0.92
N ARG A 60 8.22 1.04 -0.95
CA ARG A 60 7.28 0.92 -2.07
C ARG A 60 5.85 0.66 -1.59
N PRO A 61 4.85 1.17 -2.32
CA PRO A 61 3.45 0.93 -2.00
C PRO A 61 2.99 -0.44 -2.51
N VAL A 62 2.19 -1.12 -1.68
CA VAL A 62 1.62 -2.44 -1.92
C VAL A 62 0.10 -2.31 -1.88
N THR A 63 -0.61 -3.03 -2.73
CA THR A 63 -2.08 -3.17 -2.76
C THR A 63 -2.45 -4.64 -2.60
N LEU A 64 -3.72 -4.89 -2.34
CA LEU A 64 -4.33 -6.20 -2.61
C LEU A 64 -4.49 -6.41 -4.12
#